data_AF-A0A328IM60-F1
#
_entry.id   AF-A0A328IM60-F1
#
_cell.length_a   1.000
_cell.length_b   1.000
_cell.length_c   1.000
_cell.angle_alpha   90.00
_cell.angle_beta   90.00
_cell.angle_gamma   90.00
#
_symmetry.space_group_name_H-M   'P 1'
#
loop_
_entity.id
_entity.type
_entity.pdbx_description
1 polymer ?
#
loop_
_entity_poly.entity_id
_entity_poly.type
_entity_poly.pdbx_seq_one_letter_code
_entity_poly.pdbx_strand_id
1 'polypeptide(L)'
;MKLITQDKEFFPPRMEEKLSFVYKLGFDGFEIDGSLLIEELAEVKAAVRSTGVPVASACGGYRGWIGDFSSERRSQAIKDIGEILQALADVGGKGIVVPAAWGMFSKRLPPMVPPRS
;
A
#
# COMPACT_ATOMS: atom_id res chain seq x y z
N MET A 1 -13.45 5.47 17.15
CA MET A 1 -12.17 5.42 16.42
C MET A 1 -12.26 4.25 15.46
N LYS A 2 -11.79 4.36 14.21
CA LYS A 2 -11.71 3.22 13.28
C LYS A 2 -10.30 2.62 13.33
N LEU A 3 -10.20 1.30 13.40
CA LEU A 3 -8.95 0.54 13.42
C LEU A 3 -8.81 -0.25 12.12
N ILE A 4 -7.69 -0.09 11.43
CA ILE A 4 -7.38 -0.85 10.21
C ILE A 4 -6.03 -1.54 10.37
N THR A 5 -5.78 -2.58 9.58
CA THR A 5 -4.51 -3.30 9.58
C THR A 5 -3.95 -3.47 8.17
N GLN A 6 -2.63 -3.47 8.04
CA GLN A 6 -1.93 -4.03 6.89
C GLN A 6 -1.89 -5.56 6.95
N ASP A 7 -1.42 -6.18 5.89
CA ASP A 7 -1.29 -7.64 5.77
C ASP A 7 -0.35 -8.25 6.82
N LYS A 8 -0.53 -9.55 7.09
CA LYS A 8 0.29 -10.37 7.99
C LYS A 8 0.39 -11.78 7.43
N GLU A 9 1.53 -12.43 7.66
CA GLU A 9 1.81 -13.78 7.13
C GLU A 9 0.78 -14.85 7.55
N PHE A 10 0.11 -14.66 8.69
CA PHE A 10 -0.91 -15.58 9.18
C PHE A 10 -2.32 -15.30 8.66
N PHE A 11 -2.51 -14.27 7.83
CA PHE A 11 -3.81 -14.00 7.21
C PHE A 11 -4.08 -14.96 6.05
N PRO A 12 -5.35 -15.30 5.78
CA PRO A 12 -5.70 -16.09 4.60
C PRO A 12 -5.21 -15.43 3.30
N PRO A 13 -4.77 -16.20 2.29
CA PRO A 13 -4.19 -15.63 1.08
C PRO A 13 -5.24 -15.00 0.16
N ARG A 14 -6.44 -15.59 0.05
CA ARG A 14 -7.53 -15.10 -0.80
C ARG A 14 -8.13 -13.83 -0.22
N MET A 15 -8.39 -12.82 -1.06
CA MET A 15 -8.78 -11.49 -0.56
C MET A 15 -10.10 -11.51 0.21
N GLU A 16 -11.09 -12.28 -0.26
CA GLU A 16 -12.38 -12.41 0.43
C GLU A 16 -12.25 -13.03 1.83
N GLU A 17 -11.46 -14.10 1.93
CA GLU A 17 -11.19 -14.78 3.21
C GLU A 17 -10.38 -13.86 4.14
N LYS A 18 -9.40 -13.13 3.58
CA LYS A 18 -8.56 -12.16 4.29
C LYS A 18 -9.41 -11.05 4.89
N LEU A 19 -10.26 -10.40 4.10
CA LEU A 19 -11.14 -9.32 4.57
C LEU A 19 -12.12 -9.82 5.63
N SER A 20 -12.72 -11.01 5.43
CA SER A 20 -13.58 -11.64 6.41
C SER A 20 -12.86 -11.94 7.72
N PHE A 21 -11.61 -12.41 7.64
CA PHE A 21 -10.77 -12.70 8.80
C PHE A 21 -10.38 -11.43 9.56
N VAL A 22 -9.94 -10.39 8.85
CA VAL A 22 -9.61 -9.06 9.40
C VAL A 22 -10.80 -8.48 10.16
N TYR A 23 -12.01 -8.58 9.60
CA TYR A 23 -13.23 -8.12 10.29
C TYR A 23 -13.55 -8.95 11.54
N LYS A 24 -13.39 -10.28 11.48
CA LYS A 24 -13.58 -11.16 12.66
C LYS A 24 -12.59 -10.85 13.79
N LEU A 25 -11.39 -10.34 13.47
CA LEU A 25 -10.43 -9.86 14.46
C LEU A 25 -10.80 -8.50 15.08
N GLY A 26 -11.83 -7.83 14.58
CA GLY A 26 -12.33 -6.56 15.11
C GLY A 26 -11.77 -5.32 14.41
N PHE A 27 -11.11 -5.46 13.26
CA PHE A 27 -10.71 -4.31 12.45
C PHE A 27 -11.85 -3.82 11.55
N ASP A 28 -11.91 -2.51 11.34
CA ASP A 28 -12.87 -1.80 10.51
C ASP A 28 -12.49 -1.76 9.01
N GLY A 29 -11.33 -2.31 8.64
CA GLY A 29 -10.84 -2.29 7.26
C GLY A 29 -9.40 -2.76 7.10
N PHE A 30 -8.96 -2.76 5.85
CA PHE A 30 -7.66 -3.26 5.42
C PHE A 30 -6.85 -2.19 4.66
N GLU A 31 -5.54 -2.13 4.93
CA GLU A 31 -4.59 -1.34 4.14
C GLU A 31 -3.78 -2.28 3.24
N ILE A 32 -4.02 -2.21 1.94
CA ILE A 32 -3.51 -3.17 0.95
C ILE A 32 -2.12 -2.78 0.43
N ASP A 33 -1.35 -3.76 -0.05
CA ASP A 33 -0.18 -3.46 -0.88
C ASP A 33 -0.63 -2.89 -2.24
N GLY A 34 0.05 -1.84 -2.70
CA GLY A 34 -0.32 -1.14 -3.94
C GLY A 34 -0.19 -1.98 -5.21
N SER A 35 0.82 -2.86 -5.29
CA SER A 35 1.03 -3.73 -6.46
C SER A 35 -0.02 -4.82 -6.51
N LEU A 36 -0.33 -5.45 -5.36
CA LEU A 36 -1.41 -6.42 -5.25
C LEU A 36 -2.76 -5.82 -5.68
N LEU A 37 -3.04 -4.57 -5.27
CA LEU A 37 -4.28 -3.89 -5.67
C LEU A 37 -4.39 -3.73 -7.18
N ILE A 38 -3.30 -3.38 -7.87
CA ILE A 38 -3.30 -3.23 -9.33
C ILE A 38 -3.44 -4.58 -10.02
N GLU A 39 -2.65 -5.57 -9.60
CA GLU A 39 -2.58 -6.89 -10.22
C GLU A 39 -3.88 -7.68 -10.04
N GLU A 40 -4.54 -7.53 -8.89
CA GLU A 40 -5.73 -8.29 -8.50
C GLU A 40 -7.00 -7.44 -8.35
N LEU A 41 -7.06 -6.27 -9.01
CA LEU A 41 -8.15 -5.30 -8.83
C LEU A 41 -9.56 -5.90 -8.90
N ALA A 42 -9.79 -6.83 -9.82
CA ALA A 42 -11.08 -7.50 -9.96
C ALA A 42 -11.46 -8.36 -8.74
N GLU A 43 -10.49 -9.11 -8.20
CA GLU A 43 -10.69 -9.91 -6.98
C GLU A 43 -10.91 -9.00 -5.78
N VAL A 44 -10.12 -7.95 -5.62
CA VAL A 44 -10.27 -6.98 -4.53
C VAL A 44 -11.64 -6.34 -4.56
N LYS A 45 -12.10 -5.87 -5.72
CA LYS A 45 -13.45 -5.30 -5.89
C LYS A 45 -14.54 -6.32 -5.53
N ALA A 46 -14.37 -7.59 -5.89
CA ALA A 46 -15.34 -8.64 -5.54
C ALA A 46 -15.38 -8.89 -4.03
N ALA A 47 -14.20 -9.00 -3.39
CA ALA A 47 -14.06 -9.23 -1.96
C ALA A 47 -14.63 -8.08 -1.12
N VAL A 48 -14.36 -6.82 -1.50
CA VAL A 48 -14.94 -5.65 -0.81
C VAL A 48 -16.47 -5.67 -0.91
N ARG A 49 -17.03 -6.03 -2.08
CA ARG A 49 -18.49 -6.14 -2.26
C ARG A 49 -19.10 -7.29 -1.46
N SER A 50 -18.47 -8.46 -1.44
CA SER A 50 -19.04 -9.64 -0.77
C SER A 50 -18.94 -9.57 0.75
N THR A 51 -17.85 -9.03 1.28
CA THR A 51 -17.61 -8.94 2.72
C THR A 51 -18.13 -7.66 3.35
N GLY A 52 -18.27 -6.58 2.58
CA GLY A 52 -18.57 -5.24 3.08
C GLY A 52 -17.41 -4.59 3.84
N VAL A 53 -16.24 -5.24 3.91
CA VAL A 53 -15.06 -4.73 4.59
C VAL A 53 -14.25 -3.87 3.61
N PRO A 54 -13.97 -2.60 3.94
CA PRO A 54 -13.30 -1.71 3.00
C PRO A 54 -11.79 -1.98 2.92
N VAL A 55 -11.26 -1.89 1.69
CA VAL A 55 -9.85 -1.53 1.48
C VAL A 55 -9.75 -0.02 1.63
N ALA A 56 -9.25 0.44 2.78
CA ALA A 56 -9.35 1.83 3.20
C ALA A 56 -8.23 2.72 2.64
N SER A 57 -7.05 2.13 2.42
CA SER A 57 -5.84 2.78 1.94
C SER A 57 -4.90 1.74 1.32
N ALA A 58 -3.85 2.20 0.66
CA ALA A 58 -2.73 1.35 0.27
C ALA A 58 -1.43 1.81 0.97
N CYS A 59 -0.44 0.92 1.08
CA CYS A 59 0.91 1.25 1.51
C CYS A 59 1.93 0.40 0.74
N GLY A 60 2.94 1.03 0.15
CA GLY A 60 3.93 0.34 -0.68
C GLY A 60 3.39 0.00 -2.09
N GLY A 61 3.98 -1.00 -2.72
CA GLY A 61 3.54 -1.49 -4.04
C GLY A 61 4.00 -0.69 -5.26
N TYR A 62 4.93 0.25 -5.11
CA TYR A 62 5.48 1.08 -6.20
C TYR A 62 7.00 0.98 -6.30
N ARG A 63 7.56 1.30 -7.47
CA ARG A 63 9.01 1.26 -7.73
C ARG A 63 9.66 2.62 -7.53
N GLY A 64 10.73 2.64 -6.73
CA GLY A 64 11.45 3.87 -6.39
C GLY A 64 10.78 4.63 -5.24
N TRP A 65 11.32 5.80 -4.90
CA TRP A 65 10.78 6.66 -3.84
C TRP A 65 10.47 8.06 -4.36
N ILE A 66 9.51 8.76 -3.76
CA ILE A 66 9.28 10.19 -4.09
C ILE A 66 10.50 11.06 -3.74
N GLY A 67 11.29 10.64 -2.74
CA GLY A 67 12.55 11.23 -2.34
C GLY A 67 13.78 10.50 -2.87
N ASP A 68 13.65 9.63 -3.88
CA ASP A 68 14.77 8.82 -4.40
C ASP A 68 15.97 9.70 -4.81
N PHE A 69 17.18 9.17 -4.72
CA PHE A 69 18.38 9.85 -5.20
C PHE A 69 18.41 9.94 -6.72
N SER A 70 17.91 8.92 -7.42
CA SER A 70 17.76 8.92 -8.88
C SER A 70 16.50 9.68 -9.30
N SER A 71 16.65 10.63 -10.23
CA SER A 71 15.51 11.34 -10.83
C SER A 71 14.59 10.41 -11.61
N GLU A 72 15.15 9.42 -12.31
CA GLU A 72 14.38 8.42 -13.05
C GLU A 72 13.49 7.60 -12.10
N ARG A 73 14.04 7.16 -10.96
CA ARG A 73 13.29 6.40 -9.96
C ARG A 73 12.22 7.25 -9.27
N ARG A 74 12.45 8.55 -9.07
CA ARG A 74 11.39 9.47 -8.59
C ARG A 74 10.23 9.56 -9.57
N SER A 75 10.53 9.72 -10.87
CA SER A 75 9.50 9.78 -11.91
C SER A 75 8.72 8.46 -12.00
N GLN A 76 9.40 7.32 -11.87
CA GLN A 76 8.74 6.02 -11.84
C GLN A 76 7.82 5.87 -10.63
N ALA A 77 8.27 6.29 -9.44
CA ALA A 77 7.45 6.24 -8.23
C ALA A 77 6.18 7.08 -8.39
N ILE A 78 6.27 8.30 -8.93
CA ILE A 78 5.10 9.16 -9.18
C ILE A 78 4.11 8.49 -10.13
N LYS A 79 4.60 7.83 -11.19
CA LYS A 79 3.75 7.10 -12.14
C LYS A 79 3.02 5.94 -11.45
N ASP A 80 3.76 5.06 -10.78
CA ASP A 80 3.21 3.87 -10.11
C ASP A 80 2.21 4.29 -9.00
N ILE A 81 2.53 5.32 -8.21
CA ILE A 81 1.61 5.90 -7.20
C ILE A 81 0.33 6.41 -7.86
N GLY A 82 0.42 7.05 -9.02
CA GLY A 82 -0.74 7.51 -9.79
C GLY A 82 -1.65 6.37 -10.25
N GLU A 83 -1.08 5.23 -10.64
CA GLU A 83 -1.83 4.01 -11.00
C GLU A 83 -2.51 3.40 -9.76
N ILE A 84 -1.81 3.35 -8.62
CA ILE A 84 -2.38 2.85 -7.36
C ILE A 84 -3.54 3.74 -6.89
N LEU A 85 -3.40 5.08 -7.01
CA LEU A 85 -4.47 6.02 -6.66
C LEU A 85 -5.72 5.82 -7.53
N GLN A 86 -5.56 5.52 -8.82
CA GLN A 86 -6.67 5.20 -9.71
C GLN A 86 -7.35 3.89 -9.28
N ALA A 87 -6.57 2.85 -8.99
CA ALA A 87 -7.11 1.58 -8.51
C ALA A 87 -7.81 1.70 -7.14
N LEU A 88 -7.32 2.56 -6.24
CA LEU A 88 -7.97 2.85 -4.96
C LEU A 88 -9.34 3.51 -5.14
N ALA A 89 -9.49 4.42 -6.11
CA ALA A 89 -10.77 5.05 -6.39
C ALA A 89 -11.85 4.02 -6.76
N ASP A 90 -11.46 2.95 -7.44
CA ASP A 90 -12.32 1.84 -7.87
C ASP A 90 -12.82 0.94 -6.72
N VAL A 91 -12.15 0.97 -5.56
CA VAL A 91 -12.50 0.20 -4.35
C VAL A 91 -12.93 1.09 -3.18
N GLY A 92 -13.05 2.41 -3.40
CA GLY A 92 -13.46 3.38 -2.37
C GLY A 92 -12.37 3.72 -1.34
N GLY A 93 -11.10 3.44 -1.67
CA GLY A 93 -9.95 3.78 -0.83
C GLY A 93 -9.69 5.28 -0.76
N LYS A 94 -9.08 5.74 0.35
CA LYS A 94 -8.87 7.17 0.63
C LYS A 94 -7.54 7.74 0.14
N GLY A 95 -6.58 6.88 -0.16
CA GLY A 95 -5.24 7.28 -0.56
C GLY A 95 -4.18 6.23 -0.25
N ILE A 96 -2.95 6.58 -0.55
CA ILE A 96 -1.77 5.74 -0.35
C ILE A 96 -0.81 6.39 0.65
N VAL A 97 -0.27 5.59 1.55
CA VAL A 97 0.77 6.00 2.50
C VAL A 97 2.13 5.87 1.83
N VAL A 98 2.87 6.99 1.76
CA VAL A 98 4.18 7.05 1.13
C VAL A 98 5.18 7.82 2.02
N PRO A 99 6.29 7.21 2.47
CA PRO A 99 7.38 7.95 3.09
C PRO A 99 8.20 8.69 2.02
N ALA A 100 9.09 9.60 2.46
CA ALA A 100 10.06 10.20 1.56
C ALA A 100 10.94 9.14 0.88
N ALA A 101 11.44 8.17 1.67
CA ALA A 101 12.08 6.94 1.23
C ALA A 101 12.18 5.96 2.40
N TRP A 102 12.38 4.67 2.12
CA TRP A 102 12.71 3.66 3.12
C TRP A 102 13.97 2.89 2.72
N GLY A 103 14.83 2.57 3.70
CA GLY A 103 16.07 1.80 3.50
C GLY A 103 17.16 2.50 2.64
N MET A 104 16.92 3.72 2.15
CA MET A 104 17.79 4.37 1.18
C MET A 104 19.00 5.09 1.81
N PHE A 105 18.81 5.74 2.96
CA PHE A 105 19.87 6.48 3.66
C PHE A 105 19.50 6.78 5.11
N SER A 106 20.50 6.87 5.98
CA SER A 106 20.36 7.37 7.36
C SER A 106 21.60 8.13 7.79
N LYS A 107 21.44 9.32 8.37
CA LYS A 107 22.56 10.07 9.01
C LYS A 107 23.12 9.36 10.26
N ARG A 108 22.50 8.26 10.70
CA ARG A 108 22.83 7.53 11.92
C ARG A 108 23.46 6.16 11.65
N LEU A 109 23.64 5.79 10.39
CA LEU A 109 24.32 4.57 9.97
C LEU A 109 25.31 4.89 8.85
N PRO A 110 26.46 4.20 8.75
CA PRO A 110 27.38 4.40 7.65
C PRO A 110 26.73 4.09 6.28
N PRO A 111 26.95 4.91 5.23
CA PRO A 111 27.67 6.20 5.24
C PRO A 111 26.80 7.32 5.84
N MET A 112 27.38 8.19 6.68
CA MET A 112 26.65 9.25 7.40
C MET A 112 26.41 10.53 6.57
N VAL A 113 26.90 10.58 5.33
CA VAL A 113 26.77 11.72 4.41
C VAL A 113 25.88 11.31 3.24
N PRO A 114 24.82 12.05 2.93
CA PRO A 114 23.89 11.67 1.87
C PRO A 114 24.54 11.88 0.49
N PRO A 115 24.24 11.01 -0.49
CA PRO A 115 24.76 11.14 -1.86
C PRO A 115 24.19 12.35 -2.63
N ARG A 116 23.13 12.99 -2.11
CA ARG A 116 22.67 14.32 -2.52
C ARG A 116 22.15 15.09 -1.31
N SER A 117 22.38 16.40 -1.27
CA SER A 117 21.80 17.34 -0.28
C SER A 117 20.50 17.95 -0.77
#